data_AF-A0AAD6J7D3-F1
#
_entry.id   AF-A0AAD6J7D3-F1
#
_cell.length_a   1.000
_cell.length_b   1.000
_cell.length_c   1.000
_cell.angle_alpha   90.00
_cell.angle_beta   90.00
_cell.angle_gamma   90.00
#
_symmetry.space_group_name_H-M   'P 1'
#
loop_
_entity.id
_entity.type
_entity.pdbx_description
1 polymer ?
#
loop_
_entity_poly.entity_id
_entity_poly.type
_entity_poly.pdbx_seq_one_letter_code
_entity_poly.pdbx_strand_id
1 'polypeptide(L)'
;MLIFNVFFWVAVVLGGDSSGANIAHNLAMAAGNPETGLDIGLLGIALVHPYFWGSVRIGSEAGYPDDKFLVNRGYVDRVWPFICPSNPDNDDPRVNPVAGGAPSLAGLGCKRVLVCVAEHDVLKDRGRL
;
A
#
# COMPACT_ATOMS: atom_id res chain seq x y z
N MET A 1 8.39 44.01 15.21
CA MET A 1 8.19 42.77 15.97
C MET A 1 8.27 41.61 14.97
N LEU A 2 9.41 40.92 14.90
CA LEU A 2 9.57 39.76 14.02
C LEU A 2 9.02 38.53 14.76
N ILE A 3 7.93 37.96 14.23
CA ILE A 3 7.41 36.68 14.70
C ILE A 3 8.35 35.61 14.15
N PHE A 4 9.16 35.01 15.00
CA PHE A 4 9.86 33.78 14.66
C PHE A 4 8.86 32.63 14.74
N ASN A 5 8.42 32.12 13.58
CA ASN A 5 7.78 30.82 13.54
C ASN A 5 8.83 29.78 13.91
N VAL A 6 8.78 29.29 15.15
CA VAL A 6 9.55 28.12 15.57
C VAL A 6 8.87 26.90 14.97
N PHE A 7 9.34 26.46 13.81
CA PHE A 7 8.90 25.21 13.20
C PHE A 7 9.53 24.04 13.95
N PHE A 8 8.72 23.29 14.69
CA PHE A 8 9.11 21.97 15.18
C PHE A 8 9.00 20.99 14.02
N TRP A 9 10.14 20.60 13.45
CA TRP A 9 10.18 19.54 12.44
C TRP A 9 10.05 18.19 13.12
N VAL A 10 8.87 17.58 13.02
CA VAL A 10 8.67 16.18 13.42
C VAL A 10 9.12 15.29 12.27
N ALA A 11 10.09 14.42 12.52
CA ALA A 11 10.47 13.38 11.57
C ALA A 11 9.46 12.23 11.65
N VAL A 12 8.60 12.10 10.64
CA VAL A 12 7.59 11.04 10.57
C VAL A 12 8.05 9.94 9.64
N VAL A 13 7.94 8.69 10.09
CA VAL A 13 8.12 7.48 9.29
C VAL A 13 6.85 6.66 9.42
N LEU A 14 6.32 6.18 8.30
CA LEU A 14 5.20 5.22 8.31
C LEU A 14 5.77 3.80 8.24
N GLY A 15 5.12 2.88 8.94
CA GLY A 15 5.51 1.48 8.91
C GLY A 15 4.32 0.59 9.16
N GLY A 16 4.36 -0.60 8.59
CA GLY A 16 3.37 -1.63 8.86
C GLY A 16 3.74 -2.95 8.21
N ASP A 17 3.08 -4.01 8.67
CA ASP A 17 3.13 -5.34 8.09
C ASP A 17 1.79 -5.73 7.46
N SER A 18 1.79 -6.61 6.47
CA SER A 18 0.55 -7.13 5.85
C SER A 18 -0.39 -5.99 5.42
N SER A 19 -1.64 -5.95 5.90
CA SER A 19 -2.60 -4.87 5.65
C SER A 19 -2.16 -3.53 6.23
N GLY A 20 -1.39 -3.51 7.31
CA GLY A 20 -0.78 -2.29 7.86
C GLY A 20 0.22 -1.66 6.89
N ALA A 21 0.99 -2.47 6.16
CA ALA A 21 1.87 -1.97 5.11
C ALA A 21 1.07 -1.38 3.94
N ASN A 22 -0.04 -2.03 3.56
CA ASN A 22 -0.97 -1.49 2.57
C ASN A 22 -1.53 -0.13 2.99
N ILE A 23 -1.95 0.02 4.24
CA ILE A 23 -2.42 1.30 4.79
C ILE A 23 -1.30 2.35 4.76
N ALA A 24 -0.09 2.00 5.20
CA ALA A 24 1.06 2.90 5.20
C ALA A 24 1.39 3.38 3.78
N HIS A 25 1.34 2.50 2.78
CA HIS A 25 1.50 2.83 1.37
C HIS A 25 0.45 3.85 0.91
N ASN A 26 -0.83 3.58 1.18
CA ASN A 26 -1.92 4.46 0.77
C ASN A 26 -1.85 5.85 1.43
N LEU A 27 -1.47 5.92 2.71
CA LEU A 27 -1.24 7.20 3.39
C LEU A 27 -0.06 7.97 2.80
N ALA A 28 1.01 7.29 2.39
CA ALA A 28 2.14 7.92 1.73
C ALA A 28 1.80 8.43 0.32
N MET A 29 0.95 7.71 -0.42
CA MET A 29 0.42 8.18 -1.70
C MET A 29 -0.48 9.41 -1.51
N ALA A 30 -1.32 9.42 -0.47
CA ALA A 30 -2.15 10.57 -0.14
C ALA A 30 -1.30 11.80 0.24
N ALA A 31 -0.26 11.61 1.05
CA ALA A 31 0.67 12.68 1.43
C ALA A 31 1.46 13.25 0.23
N GLY A 32 1.68 12.46 -0.82
CA GLY A 32 2.34 12.93 -2.04
C GLY A 32 1.39 13.55 -3.07
N ASN A 33 0.07 13.41 -2.90
CA ASN A 33 -0.92 14.01 -3.77
C ASN A 33 -1.24 15.46 -3.34
N PRO A 34 -0.92 16.49 -4.15
CA PRO A 34 -1.20 17.88 -3.81
C PRO A 34 -2.68 18.19 -3.56
N GLU A 35 -3.60 17.42 -4.15
CA GLU A 35 -5.05 17.63 -4.02
C GLU A 35 -5.58 17.27 -2.62
N THR A 36 -4.85 16.46 -1.85
CA THR A 36 -5.28 16.08 -0.49
C THR A 36 -5.07 17.20 0.53
N GLY A 37 -4.23 18.18 0.20
CA GLY A 37 -3.84 19.27 1.10
C GLY A 37 -3.01 18.83 2.31
N LEU A 38 -2.47 17.60 2.30
CA LEU A 38 -1.64 17.08 3.37
C LEU A 38 -0.18 17.53 3.20
N ASP A 39 0.23 18.58 3.89
CA ASP A 39 1.64 19.02 3.94
C ASP A 39 2.40 18.27 5.05
N ILE A 40 2.62 16.96 4.85
CA ILE A 40 3.34 16.10 5.79
C ILE A 40 4.65 15.65 5.16
N GLY A 41 5.78 16.15 5.69
CA GLY A 41 7.11 15.71 5.26
C GLY A 41 7.46 14.32 5.77
N LEU A 42 7.07 13.26 5.05
CA LEU A 42 7.44 11.88 5.41
C LEU A 42 8.92 11.63 5.12
N LEU A 43 9.66 11.23 6.16
CA LEU A 43 11.07 10.86 6.03
C LEU A 43 11.22 9.55 5.24
N GLY A 44 10.29 8.62 5.42
CA GLY A 44 10.28 7.35 4.69
C GLY A 44 9.11 6.45 5.09
N ILE A 45 9.04 5.31 4.42
CA ILE A 45 8.09 4.23 4.73
C ILE A 45 8.80 2.88 4.82
N ALA A 46 8.31 2.01 5.70
CA ALA A 46 8.75 0.62 5.83
C ALA A 46 7.57 -0.34 5.63
N LEU A 47 7.60 -1.10 4.55
CA LEU A 47 6.55 -2.04 4.14
C LEU A 47 7.03 -3.47 4.38
N VAL A 48 6.47 -4.14 5.38
CA VAL A 48 6.88 -5.51 5.75
C VAL A 48 5.84 -6.51 5.24
N HIS A 49 6.19 -7.28 4.22
CA HIS A 49 5.33 -8.29 3.59
C HIS A 49 3.97 -7.67 3.21
N PRO A 50 3.97 -6.64 2.34
CA PRO A 50 2.79 -5.84 2.13
C PRO A 50 1.66 -6.64 1.50
N TYR A 51 0.45 -6.47 2.04
CA TYR A 51 -0.74 -7.07 1.48
C TYR A 51 -1.22 -6.25 0.26
N PHE A 52 -0.66 -6.57 -0.89
CA PHE A 52 -1.16 -6.13 -2.18
C PHE A 52 -1.85 -7.29 -2.90
N TRP A 53 -2.84 -6.96 -3.72
CA TRP A 53 -3.67 -7.93 -4.42
C TRP A 53 -3.93 -7.47 -5.85
N GLY A 54 -4.58 -8.32 -6.65
CA GLY A 54 -5.12 -8.00 -7.96
C GLY A 54 -5.99 -9.13 -8.46
N SER A 55 -6.87 -8.85 -9.41
CA SER A 55 -7.81 -9.86 -9.93
C SER A 55 -7.09 -11.03 -10.63
N VAL A 56 -6.00 -10.74 -11.34
CA VAL A 56 -5.16 -11.71 -12.06
C VAL A 56 -4.05 -12.23 -11.16
N ARG A 57 -3.96 -13.55 -10.98
CA ARG A 57 -2.89 -14.19 -10.19
C ARG A 57 -1.52 -14.04 -10.84
N ILE A 58 -0.49 -13.82 -10.04
CA ILE A 58 0.90 -13.70 -10.50
C ILE A 58 1.85 -14.58 -9.70
N GLY A 59 2.94 -15.03 -10.33
CA GLY A 59 4.06 -15.69 -9.65
C GLY A 59 3.62 -16.85 -8.74
N SER A 60 3.97 -16.78 -7.45
CA SER A 60 3.66 -17.80 -6.44
C SER A 60 2.17 -17.98 -6.16
N GLU A 61 1.32 -17.02 -6.50
CA GLU A 61 -0.14 -17.16 -6.34
C GLU A 61 -0.71 -18.24 -7.27
N ALA A 62 -0.10 -18.47 -8.44
CA ALA A 62 -0.64 -19.36 -9.47
C ALA A 62 -0.72 -20.83 -9.04
N GLY A 63 0.16 -21.25 -8.12
CA GLY A 63 0.17 -22.61 -7.56
C GLY A 63 -0.48 -22.72 -6.18
N TYR A 64 -1.03 -21.63 -5.65
CA TYR A 64 -1.55 -21.62 -4.28
C TYR A 64 -3.00 -22.12 -4.22
N PRO A 65 -3.34 -23.04 -3.29
CA PRO A 65 -4.69 -23.61 -3.21
C PRO A 65 -5.78 -22.58 -2.88
N ASP A 66 -6.90 -22.67 -3.60
CA ASP A 66 -8.07 -21.79 -3.43
C ASP A 66 -8.86 -22.05 -2.13
N ASP A 67 -8.47 -23.03 -1.31
CA ASP A 67 -9.10 -23.34 -0.03
C ASP A 67 -8.40 -22.67 1.17
N LYS A 68 -7.26 -22.01 0.96
CA LYS A 68 -6.47 -21.35 2.01
C LYS A 68 -6.95 -19.93 2.28
N PHE A 69 -7.57 -19.74 3.44
CA PHE A 69 -8.32 -18.54 3.85
C PHE A 69 -7.63 -17.18 3.57
N LEU A 70 -6.32 -17.05 3.83
CA LEU A 70 -5.63 -15.76 3.81
C LEU A 70 -5.26 -15.25 2.41
N VAL A 71 -5.10 -16.16 1.44
CA VAL A 71 -4.68 -15.84 0.07
C VAL A 71 -5.58 -16.61 -0.90
N ASN A 72 -6.87 -16.37 -0.72
CA ASN A 72 -7.93 -16.93 -1.54
C ASN A 72 -8.62 -15.79 -2.27
N ARG A 73 -8.72 -15.90 -3.59
CA ARG A 73 -9.52 -14.97 -4.41
C ARG A 73 -10.94 -14.84 -3.86
N GLY A 74 -11.60 -15.95 -3.52
CA GLY A 74 -12.94 -15.94 -2.94
C GLY A 74 -13.03 -15.29 -1.55
N TYR A 75 -11.93 -15.18 -0.79
CA TYR A 75 -11.91 -14.38 0.43
C TYR A 75 -11.83 -12.88 0.10
N VAL A 76 -10.88 -12.48 -0.75
CA VAL A 76 -10.71 -11.07 -1.12
C VAL A 76 -11.91 -10.54 -1.88
N ASP A 77 -12.48 -11.29 -2.82
CA ASP A 77 -13.72 -10.98 -3.55
C ASP A 77 -14.89 -10.67 -2.61
N ARG A 78 -14.92 -11.27 -1.41
CA ARG A 78 -15.99 -11.06 -0.42
C ARG A 78 -15.69 -9.91 0.52
N VAL A 79 -14.43 -9.73 0.91
CA VAL A 79 -14.04 -8.77 1.94
C VAL A 79 -13.74 -7.39 1.33
N TRP A 80 -13.17 -7.32 0.13
CA TRP A 80 -12.83 -6.05 -0.50
C TRP A 80 -14.05 -5.13 -0.74
N PRO A 81 -15.20 -5.62 -1.23
CA PRO A 81 -16.40 -4.79 -1.35
C PRO A 81 -16.91 -4.24 0.00
N PHE A 82 -16.59 -4.91 1.12
CA PHE A 82 -16.92 -4.43 2.46
C PHE A 82 -15.91 -3.38 2.96
N ILE A 83 -14.61 -3.59 2.72
CA ILE A 83 -13.56 -2.61 3.07
C ILE A 83 -13.71 -1.34 2.22
N CYS A 84 -14.06 -1.52 0.96
CA CYS A 84 -13.96 -0.52 -0.09
C CYS A 84 -15.25 -0.44 -0.93
N PRO A 85 -16.38 -0.03 -0.34
CA PRO A 85 -17.67 -0.06 -1.03
C PRO A 85 -17.75 0.91 -2.22
N SER A 86 -16.91 1.95 -2.25
CA SER A 86 -16.89 2.93 -3.35
C SER A 86 -16.26 2.39 -4.64
N ASN A 87 -15.44 1.34 -4.54
CA ASN A 87 -14.86 0.67 -5.69
C ASN A 87 -14.58 -0.80 -5.31
N PRO A 88 -15.58 -1.68 -5.51
CA PRO A 88 -15.52 -3.05 -5.04
C PRO A 88 -14.65 -3.96 -5.92
N ASP A 89 -13.99 -3.41 -6.96
CA ASP A 89 -13.09 -4.17 -7.82
C ASP A 89 -11.77 -4.46 -7.10
N ASN A 90 -11.28 -5.69 -7.25
CA ASN A 90 -10.01 -6.15 -6.70
C ASN A 90 -8.79 -5.57 -7.41
N ASP A 91 -9.00 -4.81 -8.48
CA ASP A 91 -7.97 -3.97 -9.12
C ASP A 91 -8.08 -2.49 -8.69
N ASP A 92 -8.80 -2.17 -7.61
CA ASP A 92 -8.73 -0.84 -7.01
C ASP A 92 -7.27 -0.49 -6.63
N PRO A 93 -6.77 0.71 -6.98
CA PRO A 93 -5.39 1.11 -6.71
C PRO A 93 -4.94 1.00 -5.24
N ARG A 94 -5.88 1.04 -4.29
CA ARG A 94 -5.57 0.89 -2.86
C ARG A 94 -5.14 -0.52 -2.49
N VAL A 95 -5.57 -1.54 -3.23
CA VAL A 95 -5.13 -2.92 -3.03
C VAL A 95 -4.17 -3.40 -4.13
N ASN A 96 -4.36 -2.92 -5.35
CA ASN A 96 -3.51 -3.20 -6.51
C ASN A 96 -2.78 -1.92 -6.97
N PRO A 97 -1.63 -1.57 -6.37
CA PRO A 97 -0.94 -0.31 -6.64
C PRO A 97 -0.36 -0.20 -8.05
N VAL A 98 -0.37 -1.29 -8.82
CA VAL A 98 0.13 -1.37 -10.20
C VAL A 98 -0.99 -1.68 -11.21
N ALA A 99 -2.25 -1.58 -10.80
CA ALA A 99 -3.40 -1.73 -11.67
C ALA A 99 -3.37 -0.71 -12.83
N GLY A 100 -4.06 -1.04 -13.93
CA GLY A 100 -4.25 -0.11 -15.03
C GLY A 100 -4.97 1.16 -14.57
N GLY A 101 -4.33 2.32 -14.74
CA GLY A 101 -4.86 3.61 -14.28
C GLY A 101 -4.54 3.95 -12.82
N ALA A 102 -3.80 3.11 -12.09
CA ALA A 102 -3.29 3.47 -10.78
C ALA A 102 -2.32 4.67 -10.87
N PRO A 103 -2.30 5.56 -9.86
CA PRO A 103 -1.31 6.63 -9.80
C PRO A 103 0.12 6.10 -9.81
N SER A 104 1.05 6.84 -10.43
CA SER A 104 2.46 6.45 -10.43
C SER A 104 3.03 6.38 -9.02
N LEU A 105 3.76 5.31 -8.71
CA LEU A 105 4.48 5.15 -7.44
C LEU A 105 5.54 6.23 -7.19
N ALA A 106 5.97 6.94 -8.24
CA ALA A 106 6.82 8.13 -8.09
C ALA A 106 6.13 9.26 -7.32
N GLY A 107 4.79 9.21 -7.17
CA GLY A 107 3.99 10.13 -6.36
C GLY A 107 3.98 9.81 -4.87
N LEU A 108 4.76 8.83 -4.38
CA LEU A 108 4.90 8.61 -2.93
C LEU A 108 5.46 9.86 -2.25
N GLY A 109 4.74 10.41 -1.27
CA GLY A 109 5.11 11.62 -0.52
C GLY A 109 6.26 11.41 0.48
N CYS A 110 7.15 10.45 0.25
CA CYS A 110 8.22 10.09 1.17
C CYS A 110 9.59 10.03 0.48
N LYS A 111 10.66 10.26 1.24
CA LYS A 111 12.03 10.32 0.67
C LYS A 111 12.67 8.95 0.45
N ARG A 112 12.25 7.94 1.20
CA ARG A 112 12.86 6.60 1.22
C ARG A 112 11.79 5.53 1.42
N VAL A 113 11.97 4.41 0.75
CA VAL A 113 11.10 3.22 0.87
C VAL A 113 11.98 2.03 1.25
N LEU A 114 11.59 1.31 2.30
CA LEU A 114 12.08 -0.02 2.62
C LEU A 114 10.94 -1.01 2.36
N VAL A 115 11.20 -2.05 1.57
CA VAL A 115 10.26 -3.15 1.36
C VAL A 115 10.93 -4.45 1.78
N CYS A 116 10.31 -5.15 2.73
CA CYS A 116 10.73 -6.48 3.16
C CYS A 116 9.77 -7.52 2.59
N VAL A 117 10.29 -8.52 1.89
CA VAL A 117 9.45 -9.57 1.27
C VAL A 117 9.94 -10.93 1.75
N ALA A 118 9.08 -11.71 2.40
CA ALA A 118 9.41 -13.04 2.87
C ALA A 118 9.43 -14.01 1.69
N GLU A 119 10.45 -14.86 1.62
CA GLU A 119 10.67 -15.78 0.49
C GLU A 119 9.53 -16.80 0.30
N HIS A 120 8.89 -17.18 1.41
CA HIS A 120 7.80 -18.15 1.46
C HIS A 120 6.42 -17.49 1.58
N ASP A 121 6.32 -16.18 1.47
CA ASP A 121 5.03 -15.50 1.32
C ASP A 121 4.48 -15.78 -0.09
N VAL A 122 3.22 -16.18 -0.17
CA VAL A 122 2.54 -16.40 -1.45
C VAL A 122 2.29 -15.09 -2.21
N LEU A 123 2.21 -13.95 -1.51
CA LEU A 123 2.09 -12.62 -2.11
C LEU A 123 3.45 -11.98 -2.43
N LYS A 124 4.56 -12.71 -2.29
CA LYS A 124 5.91 -12.14 -2.46
C LYS A 124 6.12 -11.44 -3.80
N ASP A 125 5.50 -11.95 -4.86
CA ASP A 125 5.68 -11.39 -6.18
C ASP A 125 4.96 -10.05 -6.32
N ARG A 126 3.86 -9.82 -5.58
CA ARG A 126 3.22 -8.50 -5.48
C ARG A 126 4.09 -7.49 -4.77
N GLY A 127 4.75 -7.90 -3.70
CA GLY A 127 5.67 -7.04 -2.94
C GLY A 127 6.96 -6.67 -3.68
N ARG A 128 7.19 -7.25 -4.87
CA ARG A 128 8.39 -7.02 -5.70
C ARG A 128 8.12 -6.22 -6.99
N LEU A 129 6.84 -5.91 -7.28
CA LEU A 129 6.45 -5.13 -8.46
C LEU A 129 6.81 -3.65 -8.34
#